data_AF-A0A2D5AUI8-F1
#
_entry.id   AF-A0A2D5AUI8-F1
#
_cell.length_a   1.000
_cell.length_b   1.000
_cell.length_c   1.000
_cell.angle_alpha   90.00
_cell.angle_beta   90.00
_cell.angle_gamma   90.00
#
_symmetry.space_group_name_H-M   'P 1'
#
loop_
_entity.id
_entity.type
_entity.pdbx_description
1 polymer ?
#
loop_
_entity_poly.entity_id
_entity_poly.type
_entity_poly.pdbx_seq_one_letter_code
_entity_poly.pdbx_strand_id
1 'polypeptide(L)'
;MSYSELVKKLHEKSVEFDGHLGNLKELNGEMKQRLEKILSGMSELCGNRSLSARIACSICCSRTRTHCYIPCGHGGFCQACAQRGQSRNRCFTCRGVVDDILRVYM
;
A
#
# COMPACT_ATOMS: atom_id res chain seq x y z
N MET A 1 -29.12 12.44 48.78
CA MET A 1 -29.46 12.36 47.35
C MET A 1 -30.48 11.24 47.19
N SER A 2 -31.66 11.56 46.68
CA SER A 2 -32.71 10.56 46.44
C SER A 2 -32.28 9.64 45.28
N TYR A 3 -32.72 8.38 45.31
CA TYR A 3 -32.53 7.45 44.18
C TYR A 3 -33.07 8.03 42.86
N SER A 4 -34.16 8.78 42.93
CA SER A 4 -34.73 9.47 41.76
C SER A 4 -33.80 10.55 41.16
N GLU A 5 -32.99 11.21 41.99
CA GLU A 5 -32.01 12.21 41.52
C GLU A 5 -30.81 11.54 40.84
N LEU A 6 -30.39 10.37 41.34
CA LEU A 6 -29.30 9.60 40.74
C LEU A 6 -29.69 9.11 39.33
N VAL A 7 -30.90 8.57 39.17
CA VAL A 7 -31.39 8.07 37.88
C VAL A 7 -31.50 9.21 36.85
N LYS A 8 -31.94 10.41 37.27
CA LYS A 8 -31.97 11.59 36.38
C LYS A 8 -30.58 11.99 35.89
N LYS A 9 -29.60 12.08 36.80
CA LYS A 9 -28.21 12.39 36.44
C LYS A 9 -27.60 11.35 35.50
N LEU A 10 -27.90 10.07 35.71
CA LEU A 10 -27.45 9.00 34.83
C LEU A 10 -28.06 9.14 33.42
N HIS A 11 -29.35 9.45 33.34
CA HIS A 11 -30.03 9.70 32.07
C HIS A 11 -29.41 10.90 31.32
N GLU A 12 -29.19 12.02 32.01
CA GLU A 12 -28.55 13.21 31.44
C GLU A 12 -27.16 12.87 30.88
N LYS A 13 -26.34 12.12 31.63
CA LYS A 13 -25.02 11.67 31.15
C LYS A 13 -25.10 10.70 29.99
N SER A 14 -26.12 9.83 29.95
CA SER A 14 -26.34 8.93 28.81
C SER A 14 -26.69 9.71 27.54
N VAL A 15 -27.50 10.77 27.63
CA VAL A 15 -27.87 11.62 26.50
C VAL A 15 -26.67 12.43 26.01
N GLU A 16 -25.87 12.98 26.93
CA GLU A 16 -24.61 13.67 26.59
C GLU A 16 -23.63 12.73 25.87
N PHE A 17 -23.48 11.50 26.36
CA PHE A 17 -22.62 10.50 25.75
C PHE A 17 -23.08 10.09 24.34
N ASP A 18 -24.39 9.91 24.14
CA ASP A 18 -24.95 9.63 22.81
C ASP A 18 -24.65 10.77 21.82
N GLY A 19 -24.75 12.02 22.26
CA GLY A 19 -24.35 13.20 21.48
C GLY A 19 -22.87 13.16 21.07
N HIS A 20 -21.98 12.78 21.99
CA HIS A 20 -20.56 12.60 21.67
C HIS A 20 -20.31 11.49 20.65
N LEU A 21 -21.01 10.36 20.77
CA LEU A 21 -20.92 9.26 19.79
C LEU A 21 -21.41 9.70 18.41
N GLY A 22 -22.48 10.49 18.35
CA GLY A 22 -22.99 11.08 17.11
C GLY A 22 -21.93 11.94 16.41
N ASN A 23 -21.29 12.85 17.16
CA ASN A 23 -20.22 13.70 16.63
C ASN A 23 -19.01 12.87 16.12
N LEU A 24 -18.57 11.88 16.90
CA LEU A 24 -17.47 11.00 16.47
C LEU A 24 -17.80 10.22 15.19
N LYS A 25 -19.06 9.80 15.03
CA LYS A 25 -19.53 9.11 13.82
C LYS A 25 -19.51 10.03 12.61
N GLU A 26 -19.94 11.29 12.78
CA GLU A 26 -19.93 12.31 11.72
C GLU A 26 -18.49 12.61 11.27
N LEU A 27 -17.59 12.91 12.21
CA LEU A 27 -16.17 13.17 11.92
C LEU A 27 -15.50 11.99 11.20
N ASN A 28 -15.80 10.76 11.60
CA ASN A 28 -15.27 9.58 10.92
C ASN A 28 -15.80 9.45 9.48
N GLY A 29 -17.08 9.78 9.27
CA GLY A 29 -17.69 9.84 7.95
C GLY A 29 -17.01 10.86 7.03
N GLU A 30 -16.78 12.07 7.52
CA GLU A 30 -16.05 13.11 6.78
C GLU A 30 -14.62 12.68 6.45
N MET A 31 -13.90 12.09 7.42
CA MET A 31 -12.54 11.64 7.22
C MET A 31 -12.47 10.58 6.12
N LYS A 32 -13.40 9.62 6.12
CA LYS A 32 -13.49 8.59 5.08
C LYS A 32 -13.67 9.22 3.69
N GLN A 33 -14.60 10.17 3.56
CA GLN A 33 -14.84 10.87 2.29
C GLN A 33 -13.62 11.66 1.81
N ARG A 34 -12.89 12.32 2.73
CA ARG A 34 -11.65 13.02 2.38
C ARG A 34 -10.56 12.07 1.90
N LEU A 35 -10.41 10.92 2.55
CA LEU A 35 -9.45 9.89 2.15
C LEU A 35 -9.78 9.32 0.76
N GLU A 36 -11.06 9.08 0.45
CA GLU A 36 -11.50 8.63 -0.87
C GLU A 36 -11.13 9.64 -1.97
N LYS A 37 -11.35 10.94 -1.73
CA LYS A 37 -10.96 12.01 -2.68
C LYS A 37 -9.46 12.08 -2.88
N ILE A 38 -8.67 11.99 -1.80
CA ILE A 38 -7.21 11.98 -1.87
C ILE A 38 -6.74 10.77 -2.68
N LEU A 39 -7.31 9.59 -2.43
CA LEU A 39 -6.97 8.37 -3.15
C LEU A 39 -7.25 8.51 -4.66
N SER A 40 -8.39 9.09 -5.04
CA SER A 40 -8.72 9.37 -6.44
C SER A 40 -7.71 10.32 -7.08
N GLY A 41 -7.41 11.45 -6.42
CA GLY A 41 -6.42 12.41 -6.91
C GLY A 41 -5.01 11.81 -7.03
N MET A 42 -4.63 10.92 -6.12
CA MET A 42 -3.37 10.17 -6.20
C MET A 42 -3.35 9.20 -7.39
N SER A 43 -4.48 8.53 -7.67
CA SER A 43 -4.60 7.64 -8.83
C SER A 43 -4.52 8.40 -10.16
N GLU A 44 -5.08 9.61 -10.21
CA GLU A 44 -4.99 10.49 -11.38
C GLU A 44 -3.55 11.02 -11.56
N LEU A 45 -2.94 11.50 -10.48
CA LEU A 45 -1.57 12.05 -10.49
C LEU A 45 -0.52 10.99 -10.86
N CYS A 46 -0.60 9.80 -10.25
CA CYS A 46 0.33 8.71 -10.56
C CYS A 46 -0.02 7.98 -11.87
N GLY A 47 -1.16 8.33 -12.49
CA GLY A 47 -1.79 7.60 -13.58
C GLY A 47 -2.27 6.21 -13.14
N ASN A 48 -3.29 5.68 -13.82
CA ASN A 48 -3.50 4.23 -13.87
C ASN A 48 -2.15 3.63 -14.22
N ARG A 49 -1.52 2.88 -13.29
CA ARG A 49 -0.18 2.28 -13.46
C ARG A 49 -0.09 1.69 -14.86
N SER A 50 0.43 2.51 -15.77
CA SER A 50 0.23 2.29 -17.19
C SER A 50 0.97 1.01 -17.52
N LEU A 51 0.70 0.43 -18.69
CA LEU A 51 1.50 -0.70 -19.17
C LEU A 51 3.01 -0.44 -18.98
N SER A 52 3.46 0.82 -19.08
CA SER A 52 4.83 1.27 -18.73
C SER A 52 5.31 0.91 -17.32
N ALA A 53 4.49 1.05 -16.27
CA ALA A 53 4.82 0.60 -14.91
C ALA A 53 4.87 -0.94 -14.78
N ARG A 54 4.19 -1.66 -15.69
CA ARG A 54 4.32 -3.13 -15.83
C ARG A 54 5.57 -3.52 -16.62
N ILE A 55 6.12 -2.62 -17.43
CA ILE A 55 7.23 -2.86 -18.36
C ILE A 55 8.57 -2.33 -17.83
N ALA A 56 8.62 -1.38 -16.89
CA ALA A 56 9.87 -0.78 -16.38
C ALA A 56 10.47 -1.52 -15.17
N CYS A 57 11.77 -1.82 -15.19
CA CYS A 57 12.54 -2.53 -14.15
C CYS A 57 12.17 -2.10 -12.74
N SER A 58 11.88 -3.05 -11.85
CA SER A 58 11.50 -2.81 -10.45
C SER A 58 12.61 -2.16 -9.61
N ILE A 59 13.86 -2.19 -10.09
CA ILE A 59 15.03 -1.68 -9.36
C ILE A 59 15.42 -0.29 -9.82
N CYS A 60 15.45 -0.03 -11.14
CA CYS A 60 15.91 1.25 -11.68
C CYS A 60 14.79 2.11 -12.27
N CYS A 61 13.57 1.59 -12.36
CA CYS A 61 12.37 2.28 -12.84
C CYS A 61 12.54 3.02 -14.19
N SER A 62 13.47 2.56 -15.02
CA SER A 62 13.90 3.27 -16.24
C SER A 62 13.96 2.34 -17.45
N ARG A 63 14.68 1.22 -17.35
CA ARG A 63 14.86 0.25 -18.46
C ARG A 63 13.79 -0.84 -18.44
N THR A 64 13.52 -1.44 -19.59
CA THR A 64 12.53 -2.53 -19.74
C THR A 64 12.86 -3.80 -18.95
N ARG A 65 11.84 -4.40 -18.33
CA ARG A 65 11.85 -5.70 -17.64
C ARG A 65 12.02 -6.80 -18.66
N THR A 66 13.14 -7.50 -18.58
CA THR A 66 13.52 -8.52 -19.56
C THR A 66 14.16 -9.73 -18.90
N HIS A 67 14.41 -9.72 -17.59
CA HIS A 67 15.18 -10.78 -16.93
C HIS A 67 14.56 -11.25 -15.61
N CYS A 68 14.78 -12.52 -15.29
CA CYS A 68 14.52 -13.15 -13.99
C CYS A 68 15.76 -13.89 -13.48
N TYR A 69 15.76 -14.24 -12.19
CA TYR A 69 16.84 -14.98 -11.53
C TYR A 69 16.56 -16.49 -11.49
N ILE A 70 17.62 -17.27 -11.65
CA ILE A 70 17.65 -18.72 -11.42
C ILE A 70 18.40 -18.98 -10.10
N PRO A 71 17.92 -19.87 -9.22
CA PRO A 71 16.75 -20.75 -9.38
C PRO A 71 15.44 -20.16 -8.85
N CYS A 72 15.47 -19.01 -8.17
CA CYS A 72 14.30 -18.53 -7.42
C CYS A 72 13.14 -17.99 -8.28
N GLY A 73 13.33 -17.81 -9.58
CA GLY A 73 12.31 -17.40 -10.54
C GLY A 73 11.86 -15.94 -10.43
N HIS A 74 12.32 -15.19 -9.42
CA HIS A 74 11.95 -13.79 -9.25
C HIS A 74 12.42 -12.95 -10.44
N GLY A 75 11.49 -12.18 -11.02
CA GLY A 75 11.73 -11.40 -12.23
C GLY A 75 11.30 -9.95 -12.11
N GLY A 76 11.24 -9.29 -13.26
CA GLY A 76 10.92 -7.87 -13.36
C GLY A 76 12.17 -6.97 -13.31
N PHE A 77 13.31 -7.49 -13.74
CA PHE A 77 14.57 -6.76 -13.80
C PHE A 77 14.94 -6.44 -15.25
N CYS A 78 15.60 -5.31 -15.47
CA CYS A 78 16.36 -5.09 -16.71
C CYS A 78 17.71 -5.83 -16.62
N GLN A 79 18.36 -6.06 -17.77
CA GLN A 79 19.64 -6.77 -17.85
C GLN A 79 20.69 -6.23 -16.86
N ALA A 80 20.92 -4.92 -16.82
CA ALA A 80 21.92 -4.32 -15.94
C ALA A 80 21.59 -4.53 -14.45
N CYS A 81 20.30 -4.50 -14.07
CA CYS A 81 19.93 -4.76 -12.69
C CYS A 81 20.02 -6.25 -12.36
N ALA A 82 19.62 -7.12 -13.29
CA ALA A 82 19.76 -8.57 -13.17
C ALA A 82 21.24 -8.94 -12.92
N GLN A 83 22.15 -8.49 -13.77
CA GLN A 83 23.60 -8.71 -13.63
C GLN A 83 24.16 -8.23 -12.29
N ARG A 84 23.65 -7.13 -11.73
CA ARG A 84 24.06 -6.66 -10.38
C ARG A 84 23.66 -7.61 -9.25
N GLY A 85 22.50 -8.25 -9.34
CA GLY A 85 22.12 -9.25 -8.33
C GLY A 85 22.86 -10.57 -8.51
N GLN A 86 23.19 -10.94 -9.76
CA GLN A 86 24.05 -12.09 -10.06
C GLN A 86 25.48 -11.87 -9.55
N SER A 87 26.10 -10.72 -9.82
CA SER A 87 27.46 -10.42 -9.33
C SER A 87 27.56 -10.35 -7.81
N ARG A 88 26.47 -9.96 -7.14
CA ARG A 88 26.36 -9.96 -5.67
C ARG A 88 25.84 -11.29 -5.12
N ASN A 89 25.59 -12.26 -5.98
CA ASN A 89 25.03 -13.57 -5.69
C ASN A 89 23.81 -13.52 -4.75
N ARG A 90 22.88 -12.59 -5.01
CA ARG A 90 21.76 -12.31 -4.13
C ARG A 90 20.57 -11.70 -4.86
N CYS A 91 19.43 -12.38 -4.78
CA CYS A 91 18.16 -11.92 -5.32
C CYS A 91 17.64 -10.70 -4.54
N PHE A 92 17.18 -9.67 -5.25
CA PHE A 92 16.62 -8.46 -4.61
C PHE A 92 15.24 -8.69 -3.96
N THR A 93 14.54 -9.77 -4.30
CA THR A 93 13.22 -10.08 -3.77
C THR A 93 13.30 -11.07 -2.60
N CYS A 94 13.78 -12.29 -2.83
CA CYS A 94 13.84 -13.32 -1.80
C CYS A 94 15.17 -13.42 -1.04
N ARG A 95 16.20 -12.67 -1.46
CA ARG A 95 17.56 -12.70 -0.88
C ARG A 95 18.30 -14.03 -1.02
N GLY A 96 17.76 -15.01 -1.75
CA GLY A 96 18.45 -16.26 -2.09
C GLY A 96 19.60 -16.06 -3.08
N VAL A 97 20.43 -17.09 -3.20
CA VAL A 97 21.56 -17.20 -4.14
C VAL A 97 21.05 -17.07 -5.59
N VAL A 98 21.86 -16.44 -6.44
CA VAL A 98 21.57 -16.24 -7.87
C VAL A 98 22.65 -16.96 -8.66
N ASP A 99 22.28 -18.11 -9.21
CA ASP A 99 23.19 -18.93 -10.02
C ASP A 99 23.30 -18.34 -11.42
N ASP A 100 22.16 -18.00 -12.03
CA ASP A 100 22.14 -17.40 -13.35
C ASP A 100 20.98 -16.42 -13.55
N ILE A 101 21.01 -15.67 -14.66
CA ILE A 101 19.94 -14.78 -15.10
C ILE A 101 19.37 -15.27 -16.43
N LEU A 102 18.04 -15.33 -16.53
CA LEU A 102 17.35 -15.73 -17.75
C LEU A 102 16.64 -14.54 -18.38
N ARG A 103 16.81 -14.35 -19.69
CA ARG A 103 16.03 -13.37 -20.44
C ARG A 103 14.63 -13.93 -20.74
N VAL A 104 13.61 -13.18 -20.35
CA VAL A 104 12.19 -13.49 -20.56
C VAL A 104 11.61 -12.51 -21.58
N TYR A 105 10.89 -13.05 -22.56
CA TYR A 105 10.14 -12.28 -23.54
C TYR A 105 8.69 -12.23 -23.08
N MET A 106 8.15 -11.02 -22.86
CA MET A 106 6.79 -10.75 -22.37
C MET A 106 5.98 -10.02 -23.44
#